data_AF-A0A6L4A6K7-F1
#
_entry.id   AF-A0A6L4A6K7-F1
#
_cell.length_a   1.000
_cell.length_b   1.000
_cell.length_c   1.000
_cell.angle_alpha   90.00
_cell.angle_beta   90.00
_cell.angle_gamma   90.00
#
_symmetry.space_group_name_H-M   'P 1'
#
loop_
_entity.id
_entity.type
_entity.pdbx_description
1 polymer ?
#
loop_
_entity_poly.entity_id
_entity_poly.type
_entity_poly.pdbx_seq_one_letter_code
_entity_poly.pdbx_strand_id
1 'polypeptide(L)'
;MARIIDVVQHPNVADEELVWREPQAGAGDFRMGSQCIVQESQAAVFVSQGQVLDALGPGRHTLSTANLPLLSNLIGKVTDGKNPFPAEVYYVNLKDLPQVRWGTNPPVTIFTTQGIGVMQLMSNGVV
;
A
#
# COMPACT_ATOMS: atom_id res chain seq x y z
N MET A 1 -16.46 -23.13 10.18
CA MET A 1 -15.51 -23.91 9.35
C MET A 1 -14.13 -23.32 9.53
N ALA A 2 -13.12 -24.12 9.88
CA ALA A 2 -11.74 -23.68 10.00
C ALA A 2 -11.20 -23.35 8.61
N ARG A 3 -10.81 -22.10 8.36
CA ARG A 3 -10.10 -21.71 7.12
C ARG A 3 -8.62 -22.04 7.32
N ILE A 4 -8.06 -22.94 6.53
CA ILE A 4 -6.68 -23.41 6.72
C ILE A 4 -5.69 -22.48 5.98
N ILE A 5 -6.13 -21.84 4.90
CA ILE A 5 -5.34 -20.94 4.07
C ILE A 5 -6.27 -19.81 3.63
N ASP A 6 -5.88 -18.56 3.87
CA ASP A 6 -6.60 -17.40 3.34
C ASP A 6 -5.89 -16.91 2.08
N VAL A 7 -6.66 -16.49 1.07
CA VAL A 7 -6.14 -15.90 -0.16
C VAL A 7 -6.49 -14.42 -0.12
N VAL A 8 -5.47 -13.58 -0.06
CA VAL A 8 -5.59 -12.12 -0.05
C VAL A 8 -5.28 -11.64 -1.46
N GLN A 9 -6.26 -11.02 -2.10
CA GLN A 9 -6.11 -10.49 -3.45
C GLN A 9 -7.07 -9.32 -3.66
N HIS A 10 -6.62 -8.35 -4.44
CA HIS A 10 -7.45 -7.27 -4.94
C HIS A 10 -7.35 -7.25 -6.48
N PRO A 11 -8.27 -7.95 -7.19
CA PRO A 11 -8.21 -8.08 -8.64
C PRO A 11 -8.82 -6.89 -9.40
N ASN A 12 -9.77 -6.19 -8.79
CA ASN A 12 -10.52 -5.10 -9.43
C ASN A 12 -10.11 -3.77 -8.81
N VAL A 13 -8.99 -3.22 -9.29
CA VAL A 13 -8.54 -1.87 -8.93
C VAL A 13 -9.39 -0.88 -9.69
N ALA A 14 -10.13 -0.01 -8.98
CA ALA A 14 -10.83 1.08 -9.65
C ALA A 14 -9.84 2.11 -10.19
N ASP A 15 -10.18 2.77 -11.30
CA ASP A 15 -9.24 3.69 -11.95
C ASP A 15 -8.85 4.86 -11.04
N GLU A 16 -9.74 5.30 -10.14
CA GLU A 16 -9.51 6.39 -9.16
C GLU A 16 -8.93 5.92 -7.82
N GLU A 17 -8.65 4.63 -7.70
CA GLU A 17 -8.22 4.03 -6.45
C GLU A 17 -6.71 4.04 -6.32
N LEU A 18 -6.19 4.86 -5.40
CA LEU A 18 -4.76 4.91 -5.08
C LEU A 18 -4.35 3.76 -4.15
N VAL A 19 -5.18 3.45 -3.14
CA VAL A 19 -4.88 2.45 -2.12
C VAL A 19 -6.14 1.68 -1.72
N TRP A 20 -6.09 0.34 -1.82
CA TRP A 20 -7.04 -0.58 -1.20
C TRP A 20 -6.46 -1.10 0.12
N ARG A 21 -7.28 -1.27 1.15
CA ARG A 21 -6.87 -1.97 2.39
C ARG A 21 -7.65 -3.25 2.59
N GLU A 22 -6.93 -4.34 2.84
CA GLU A 22 -7.52 -5.62 3.24
C GLU A 22 -6.99 -6.02 4.64
N PRO A 23 -7.87 -6.26 5.63
CA PRO A 23 -9.32 -6.10 5.59
C PRO A 23 -9.77 -4.62 5.62
N GLN A 24 -10.97 -4.37 5.11
CA GLN A 24 -11.56 -3.03 5.02
C GLN A 24 -11.82 -2.37 6.39
N ALA A 25 -12.06 -3.16 7.44
CA ALA A 25 -12.26 -2.65 8.80
C ALA A 25 -11.68 -3.61 9.84
N GLY A 26 -11.05 -3.03 10.87
CA GLY A 26 -10.39 -3.78 11.92
C GLY A 26 -9.07 -4.41 11.47
N ALA A 27 -8.48 -5.20 12.35
CA ALA A 27 -7.20 -5.84 12.11
C ALA A 27 -7.44 -7.29 11.63
N GLY A 28 -6.87 -7.65 10.47
CA GLY A 28 -7.12 -8.94 9.81
C GLY A 28 -6.31 -10.06 10.43
N ASP A 29 -6.96 -11.17 10.76
CA ASP A 29 -6.29 -12.35 11.29
C ASP A 29 -5.77 -13.22 10.12
N PHE A 30 -4.66 -12.78 9.52
CA PHE A 30 -4.01 -13.50 8.42
C PHE A 30 -3.19 -14.67 8.95
N ARG A 31 -3.52 -15.89 8.54
CA ARG A 31 -2.77 -17.09 8.94
C ARG A 31 -1.46 -17.24 8.18
N MET A 32 -0.44 -17.79 8.84
CA MET A 32 0.81 -18.19 8.18
C MET A 32 0.54 -19.24 7.09
N GLY A 33 1.18 -19.09 5.94
CA GLY A 33 0.95 -19.93 4.76
C GLY A 33 -0.15 -19.43 3.81
N SER A 34 -0.85 -18.35 4.19
CA SER A 34 -1.80 -17.65 3.31
C SER A 34 -1.12 -17.14 2.04
N GLN A 35 -1.88 -17.01 0.95
CA GLN A 35 -1.35 -16.54 -0.33
C GLN A 35 -1.75 -15.09 -0.55
N CYS A 36 -0.77 -14.23 -0.80
CA CYS A 36 -0.99 -12.86 -1.29
C CYS A 36 -0.75 -12.82 -2.79
N ILE A 37 -1.76 -12.44 -3.55
CA ILE A 37 -1.66 -12.29 -5.01
C ILE A 37 -1.66 -10.80 -5.33
N VAL A 38 -0.59 -10.36 -5.96
CA VAL A 38 -0.34 -8.97 -6.36
C VAL A 38 -0.39 -8.92 -7.89
N GLN A 39 -1.14 -7.96 -8.43
CA GLN A 39 -1.28 -7.79 -9.88
C GLN A 39 -0.11 -6.94 -10.40
N GLU A 40 0.13 -6.98 -11.70
CA GLU A 40 1.27 -6.27 -12.34
C GLU A 40 1.34 -4.78 -12.00
N SER A 41 0.18 -4.12 -11.98
CA SER A 41 0.07 -2.68 -11.78
C SER A 41 -0.14 -2.26 -10.31
N GLN A 42 0.18 -3.14 -9.36
CA GLN A 42 0.03 -2.84 -7.94
C GLN A 42 1.20 -3.36 -7.12
N ALA A 43 1.40 -2.76 -5.95
CA ALA A 43 2.30 -3.25 -4.92
C ALA A 43 1.49 -3.55 -3.65
N ALA A 44 1.80 -4.65 -2.96
CA ALA A 44 1.15 -4.98 -1.69
C ALA A 44 2.07 -4.67 -0.52
N VAL A 45 1.69 -3.74 0.34
CA VAL A 45 2.41 -3.33 1.54
C VAL A 45 1.80 -4.01 2.75
N PHE A 46 2.61 -4.81 3.45
CA PHE A 46 2.21 -5.49 4.68
C PHE A 46 2.47 -4.61 5.88
N VAL A 47 1.43 -4.36 6.67
CA VAL A 47 1.49 -3.57 7.89
C VAL A 47 0.98 -4.43 9.05
N SER A 48 1.73 -4.49 10.14
CA SER A 48 1.25 -5.11 11.38
C SER A 48 1.65 -4.25 12.57
N GLN A 49 0.73 -4.12 13.54
CA GLN A 49 0.95 -3.31 14.75
C GLN A 49 1.44 -1.88 14.45
N GLY A 50 1.00 -1.30 13.34
CA GLY A 50 1.41 0.03 12.89
C GLY A 50 2.81 0.12 12.28
N GLN A 51 3.50 -1.00 12.06
CA GLN A 51 4.79 -1.03 11.37
C GLN A 51 4.67 -1.68 9.99
N VAL A 52 5.33 -1.07 9.01
CA VAL A 52 5.50 -1.66 7.68
C VAL A 52 6.50 -2.80 7.80
N LEU A 53 6.07 -4.00 7.42
CA LEU A 53 6.87 -5.21 7.48
C LEU A 53 7.60 -5.46 6.17
N ASP A 54 6.91 -5.29 5.04
CA ASP A 54 7.50 -5.46 3.73
C ASP A 54 6.59 -4.91 2.63
N ALA A 55 7.15 -4.75 1.42
CA ALA A 55 6.45 -4.40 0.20
C ALA A 55 6.69 -5.49 -0.86
N LEU A 56 5.61 -6.18 -1.23
CA LEU A 56 5.63 -7.24 -2.23
C LEU A 56 5.27 -6.67 -3.61
N GLY A 57 6.14 -6.94 -4.59
CA GLY A 57 5.90 -6.61 -5.99
C GLY A 57 4.90 -7.56 -6.67
N PRO A 58 4.69 -7.41 -7.99
CA PRO A 58 3.71 -8.21 -8.72
C PRO A 58 4.04 -9.71 -8.71
N GLY A 59 3.01 -10.55 -8.57
CA GLY A 59 3.15 -12.01 -8.49
C GLY A 59 2.42 -12.65 -7.31
N ARG A 60 2.63 -13.96 -7.14
CA ARG A 60 2.06 -14.73 -6.04
C ARG A 60 3.11 -14.91 -4.95
N HIS A 61 2.79 -14.46 -3.74
CA HIS A 61 3.66 -14.52 -2.58
C HIS A 61 3.00 -15.32 -1.47
N THR A 62 3.74 -16.27 -0.91
CA THR A 62 3.28 -16.99 0.29
C THR A 62 3.63 -16.15 1.52
N LEU A 63 2.63 -15.85 2.36
CA LEU A 63 2.82 -15.17 3.63
C LEU A 63 3.51 -16.11 4.60
N SER A 64 4.84 -16.03 4.61
CA SER A 64 5.70 -16.81 5.47
C SER A 64 6.78 -15.91 6.05
N THR A 65 7.30 -16.31 7.20
CA THR A 65 8.45 -15.69 7.86
C THR A 65 9.67 -15.57 6.94
N ALA A 66 9.79 -16.42 5.93
CA ALA A 66 10.88 -16.39 4.96
C ALA A 66 10.75 -15.26 3.92
N ASN A 67 9.53 -14.86 3.58
CA ASN A 67 9.28 -13.81 2.59
C ASN A 67 9.12 -12.42 3.22
N LEU A 68 8.99 -12.35 4.56
CA LEU A 68 8.79 -11.11 5.31
C LEU A 68 9.86 -11.05 6.41
N PRO A 69 11.06 -10.53 6.12
CA PRO A 69 12.19 -10.58 7.05
C PRO A 69 11.90 -9.83 8.36
N LEU A 70 11.09 -8.78 8.34
CA LEU A 70 10.67 -8.09 9.57
C LEU A 70 9.64 -8.88 10.40
N LEU A 71 8.84 -9.78 9.80
CA LEU A 71 8.00 -10.71 10.57
C LEU A 71 8.84 -11.70 11.38
N SER A 72 10.00 -12.12 10.85
CA SER A 72 10.89 -13.08 11.52
C SER A 72 11.42 -12.57 12.86
N ASN A 73 11.73 -11.28 12.93
CA ASN A 73 12.22 -10.64 14.15
C ASN A 73 11.11 -10.46 15.21
N LEU A 74 9.85 -10.33 14.78
CA LEU A 74 8.70 -10.18 15.67
C LEU A 74 8.27 -11.53 16.28
N ILE A 75 8.28 -12.60 15.47
CA ILE A 75 7.96 -13.98 15.90
C ILE A 75 8.97 -14.48 16.94
N GLY A 76 10.25 -14.12 16.82
CA GLY A 76 11.28 -14.53 17.78
C GLY A 76 11.07 -14.01 19.21
N LYS A 77 10.24 -12.97 19.40
CA LYS A 77 9.96 -12.39 20.72
C LYS A 77 8.67 -12.86 21.36
N VAL A 78 7.73 -13.41 20.60
CA VAL A 78 6.43 -13.86 21.10
C VAL A 78 5.93 -14.94 20.15
N THR A 79 5.73 -16.19 20.61
CA THR A 79 4.42 -16.87 20.59
C THR A 79 4.52 -18.38 20.86
N ASP A 80 4.00 -18.78 22.03
CA ASP A 80 3.57 -20.13 22.42
C ASP A 80 2.33 -20.59 21.59
N GLY A 81 2.48 -20.74 20.28
CA GLY A 81 1.51 -21.48 19.43
C GLY A 81 0.10 -20.91 19.26
N LYS A 82 -0.14 -19.58 19.40
CA LYS A 82 -1.43 -18.93 19.05
C LYS A 82 -1.33 -17.97 17.87
N ASN A 83 -2.44 -17.82 17.14
CA ASN A 83 -2.59 -17.12 15.86
C ASN A 83 -1.64 -15.91 15.69
N PRO A 84 -0.65 -15.99 14.77
CA PRO A 84 0.42 -15.03 14.71
C PRO A 84 -0.04 -13.82 13.90
N PHE A 85 -0.54 -12.85 14.65
CA PHE A 85 -0.58 -11.42 14.37
C PHE A 85 -1.72 -10.90 13.48
N PRO A 86 -2.48 -9.92 14.00
CA PRO A 86 -3.31 -9.12 13.14
C PRO A 86 -2.43 -8.29 12.20
N ALA A 87 -2.69 -8.39 10.91
CA ALA A 87 -1.99 -7.63 9.89
C ALA A 87 -3.02 -7.03 8.91
N GLU A 88 -2.55 -6.02 8.19
CA GLU A 88 -3.29 -5.29 7.17
C GLU A 88 -2.44 -5.28 5.91
N VAL A 89 -3.07 -5.48 4.76
CA VAL A 89 -2.43 -5.45 3.45
C VAL A 89 -2.97 -4.25 2.70
N TYR A 90 -2.07 -3.35 2.32
CA TYR A 90 -2.40 -2.19 1.50
C TYR A 90 -1.97 -2.46 0.06
N TYR A 91 -2.92 -2.56 -0.85
CA TYR A 91 -2.62 -2.61 -2.28
C TYR A 91 -2.52 -1.19 -2.80
N VAL A 92 -1.31 -0.77 -3.15
CA VAL A 92 -1.03 0.53 -3.75
C VAL A 92 -1.07 0.38 -5.25
N ASN A 93 -1.90 1.18 -5.91
CA ASN A 93 -1.98 1.26 -7.35
C ASN A 93 -0.76 2.02 -7.90
N LEU A 94 -0.03 1.39 -8.83
CA LEU A 94 1.15 1.97 -9.48
C LEU A 94 0.84 2.54 -10.87
N LYS A 95 -0.42 2.48 -11.33
CA LYS A 95 -0.84 3.12 -12.58
C LYS A 95 -0.77 4.63 -12.47
N ASP A 96 -0.53 5.29 -13.59
CA ASP A 96 -0.72 6.73 -13.69
C ASP A 96 -2.21 7.07 -13.47
N LEU A 97 -2.46 8.02 -12.56
CA LEU A 97 -3.79 8.50 -12.20
C LEU A 97 -4.01 9.92 -12.76
N PRO A 98 -4.19 10.10 -14.08
CA PRO A 98 -4.30 11.43 -14.70
C PRO A 98 -5.49 12.25 -14.17
N GLN A 99 -6.52 11.59 -13.66
CA GLN A 99 -7.67 12.25 -13.06
C GLN A 99 -7.37 12.83 -11.66
N VAL A 100 -6.33 12.36 -10.98
CA VAL A 100 -5.90 12.88 -9.68
C VAL A 100 -4.95 14.06 -9.90
N ARG A 101 -5.53 15.26 -9.98
CA ARG A 101 -4.75 16.50 -10.09
C ARG A 101 -3.97 16.72 -8.79
N TRP A 102 -2.66 16.94 -8.91
CA TRP A 102 -1.84 17.39 -7.79
C TRP A 102 -1.33 18.80 -8.06
N GLY A 103 -1.43 19.66 -7.05
CA GLY A 103 -0.85 20.99 -7.10
C GLY A 103 -1.37 22.01 -6.10
N THR A 104 -0.84 23.23 -6.24
CA THR A 104 -1.14 24.33 -5.34
C THR A 104 -2.40 25.07 -5.79
N ASN A 105 -3.44 25.00 -4.96
CA ASN A 105 -4.60 25.88 -5.04
C ASN A 105 -4.68 26.67 -3.73
N PRO A 106 -4.48 28.00 -3.73
CA PRO A 106 -4.33 28.92 -4.86
C PRO A 106 -2.92 28.93 -5.51
N PRO A 107 -2.77 29.52 -6.72
CA PRO A 107 -1.49 29.62 -7.42
C PRO A 107 -0.43 30.37 -6.62
N VAL A 108 0.83 29.93 -6.70
CA VAL A 108 1.95 30.63 -6.06
C VAL A 108 2.34 31.83 -6.92
N THR A 109 2.28 33.01 -6.32
CA THR A 109 2.56 34.26 -7.02
C THR A 109 4.06 34.59 -6.92
N ILE A 110 4.74 34.66 -8.06
CA ILE A 110 6.17 34.95 -8.15
C ILE A 110 6.35 36.32 -8.80
N PHE A 111 7.16 37.17 -8.17
CA PHE A 111 7.55 38.47 -8.72
C PHE A 111 8.82 38.31 -9.55
N THR A 112 8.83 38.85 -10.77
CA THR A 112 10.05 38.80 -11.59
C THR A 112 11.11 39.75 -11.03
N THR A 113 12.36 39.29 -10.97
CA THR A 113 13.52 40.11 -10.58
C THR A 113 14.00 41.01 -11.72
N GLN A 114 13.68 40.67 -12.98
CA GLN A 114 14.03 41.46 -14.16
C GLN A 114 12.77 41.68 -15.00
N GLY A 115 12.20 42.89 -14.92
CA GLY A 115 10.99 43.30 -15.64
C GLY A 115 9.85 43.77 -14.72
N ILE A 116 8.73 44.15 -15.33
CA ILE A 116 7.47 44.47 -14.63
C ILE A 116 6.51 43.32 -14.91
N GLY A 117 6.12 42.57 -13.88
CA GLY A 117 5.16 41.49 -14.04
C GLY A 117 5.06 40.56 -12.84
N VAL A 118 3.91 39.90 -12.76
CA VAL A 118 3.60 38.86 -11.77
C VAL A 118 3.36 37.57 -12.54
N MET A 119 4.04 36.49 -12.17
CA MET A 119 3.80 35.16 -12.73
C MET A 119 3.11 34.29 -11.70
N GLN A 120 2.00 33.66 -12.08
CA GLN A 120 1.34 32.66 -11.24
C GLN A 120 1.84 31.27 -11.64
N LEU A 121 2.47 30.58 -10.68
CA LEU A 121 2.90 29.22 -10.84
C LEU A 121 1.81 28.29 -10.29
N MET A 122 1.23 27.50 -11.19
CA MET A 122 0.31 26.42 -10.88
C MET A 122 0.95 25.11 -11.33
N SER A 123 1.03 24.10 -10.46
CA SER A 123 1.20 22.75 -10.96
C SER A 123 -0.17 22.19 -11.29
N ASN A 124 -0.40 21.88 -12.56
CA ASN A 124 -1.48 21.01 -12.98
C ASN A 124 -0.80 19.75 -13.51
N GLY A 125 -0.56 18.78 -12.65
CA GLY A 125 0.06 17.54 -13.08
C GLY A 125 -0.90 16.69 -13.89
N VAL A 126 -0.74 16.65 -15.22
CA VAL A 126 -0.84 15.48 -16.12
C VAL A 126 -0.08 15.83 -17.42
N VAL A 127 0.85 14.98 -17.85
CA VAL A 127 1.19 14.82 -19.28
C VAL A 127 0.96 13.36 -19.62
#